data_AF-A0A2E8D4D2-F1
#
_entry.id   AF-A0A2E8D4D2-F1
#
_cell.length_a   1.000
_cell.length_b   1.000
_cell.length_c   1.000
_cell.angle_alpha   90.00
_cell.angle_beta   90.00
_cell.angle_gamma   90.00
#
_symmetry.space_group_name_H-M   'P 1'
#
loop_
_entity.id
_entity.type
_entity.pdbx_description
1 polymer ?
#
loop_
_entity_poly.entity_id
_entity_poly.type
_entity_poly.pdbx_seq_one_letter_code
_entity_poly.pdbx_strand_id
1 'polypeptide(L)'
;MKYKIVPISTLTKDPKVIEVCKMLGYREIPQNSAQAAAWNLANGMSWQELAGKNRVESKYLGNQRFFSRQELALAVRITGEATTRAKNSKPAVESPGETPYRTGQSQAGG
;
A
#
# COMPACT_ATOMS: atom_id res chain seq x y z
N MET A 1 9.41 16.29 -12.30
CA MET A 1 8.52 16.26 -11.11
C MET A 1 9.37 15.95 -9.89
N LYS A 2 9.21 16.66 -8.77
CA LYS A 2 9.92 16.37 -7.50
C LYS A 2 9.08 15.41 -6.65
N TYR A 3 9.63 14.25 -6.29
CA TYR A 3 9.00 13.30 -5.38
C TYR A 3 9.47 13.56 -3.95
N LYS A 4 8.55 13.57 -2.98
CA LYS A 4 8.83 13.75 -1.55
C LYS A 4 8.33 12.54 -0.78
N ILE A 5 9.15 12.02 0.13
CA ILE A 5 8.72 11.02 1.10
C ILE A 5 7.86 11.72 2.14
N VAL A 6 6.63 11.22 2.35
CA VAL A 6 5.68 11.75 3.34
C VAL A 6 5.23 10.63 4.27
N PRO A 7 4.90 10.94 5.54
CA PRO A 7 4.33 9.95 6.45
C PRO A 7 3.03 9.39 5.90
N ILE A 8 2.77 8.10 6.12
CA ILE A 8 1.56 7.45 5.59
C ILE A 8 0.25 8.04 6.14
N SER A 9 0.30 8.61 7.34
CA SER A 9 -0.83 9.33 7.96
C SER A 9 -1.27 10.56 7.16
N THR A 10 -0.42 11.11 6.29
CA THR A 10 -0.81 12.22 5.41
C THR A 10 -1.55 11.75 4.16
N LEU A 11 -1.49 10.45 3.82
CA LEU A 11 -2.09 9.88 2.61
C LEU A 11 -3.44 9.20 2.88
N THR A 12 -3.60 8.57 4.03
CA THR A 12 -4.86 7.93 4.43
C THR A 12 -5.03 7.95 5.94
N LYS A 13 -6.30 8.08 6.37
CA LYS A 13 -6.72 7.96 7.77
C LYS A 13 -7.34 6.60 8.08
N ASP A 14 -7.54 5.73 7.09
CA ASP A 14 -8.08 4.39 7.33
C ASP A 14 -6.98 3.49 7.93
N PRO A 15 -7.09 3.10 9.22
CA PRO A 15 -6.07 2.28 9.86
C PRO A 15 -5.91 0.92 9.19
N LYS A 16 -6.93 0.38 8.51
CA LYS A 16 -6.83 -0.89 7.78
C LYS A 16 -5.88 -0.76 6.59
N VAL A 17 -5.97 0.35 5.85
CA VAL A 17 -5.09 0.61 4.70
C VAL A 17 -3.65 0.80 5.16
N ILE A 18 -3.46 1.48 6.30
CA ILE A 18 -2.13 1.64 6.92
C ILE A 18 -1.52 0.27 7.25
N GLU A 19 -2.28 -0.65 7.84
CA GLU A 19 -1.80 -2.00 8.15
C GLU A 19 -1.44 -2.80 6.90
N VAL A 20 -2.20 -2.69 5.80
CA VAL A 20 -1.83 -3.29 4.51
C VAL A 20 -0.48 -2.76 4.02
N CYS A 21 -0.27 -1.44 4.09
CA CYS A 21 1.00 -0.82 3.68
C CYS A 21 2.17 -1.24 4.59
N LYS A 22 1.96 -1.40 5.90
CA LYS A 22 2.98 -1.93 6.81
C LYS A 22 3.36 -3.37 6.46
N MET A 23 2.38 -4.26 6.30
CA MET A 23 2.62 -5.65 5.91
C MET A 23 3.41 -5.73 4.58
N LEU A 24 3.06 -4.89 3.60
CA LEU A 24 3.80 -4.81 2.34
C LEU A 24 5.22 -4.28 2.54
N GLY A 25 5.39 -3.20 3.32
CA GLY A 25 6.69 -2.60 3.61
C GLY A 25 7.64 -3.56 4.35
N TYR A 26 7.09 -4.40 5.24
CA TYR A 26 7.82 -5.46 5.93
C TYR A 26 7.99 -6.74 5.10
N ARG A 27 7.51 -6.76 3.85
CA ARG A 27 7.58 -7.92 2.93
C ARG A 27 6.85 -9.17 3.46
N GLU A 28 5.86 -9.00 4.33
CA GLU A 28 5.01 -10.09 4.82
C GLU A 28 4.04 -10.60 3.74
N ILE A 29 3.69 -9.72 2.79
CA ILE A 29 2.69 -9.99 1.75
C ILE A 29 3.20 -9.57 0.36
N PRO A 30 2.77 -10.26 -0.71
CA PRO A 30 3.14 -9.90 -2.07
C PRO A 30 2.39 -8.66 -2.56
N GLN A 31 3.04 -7.89 -3.44
CA GLN A 31 2.55 -6.60 -3.92
C GLN A 31 1.18 -6.67 -4.61
N ASN A 32 0.93 -7.64 -5.50
CA ASN A 32 -0.34 -7.73 -6.22
C ASN A 32 -1.52 -7.98 -5.26
N SER A 33 -1.37 -8.87 -4.27
CA SER A 33 -2.42 -9.10 -3.27
C SER A 33 -2.59 -7.91 -2.33
N ALA A 34 -1.50 -7.20 -1.97
CA ALA A 34 -1.57 -5.97 -1.21
C ALA A 34 -2.35 -4.88 -1.97
N GLN A 35 -2.12 -4.75 -3.28
CA GLN A 35 -2.83 -3.80 -4.14
C GLN A 35 -4.33 -4.13 -4.26
N ALA A 36 -4.69 -5.40 -4.43
CA ALA A 36 -6.10 -5.83 -4.42
C ALA A 36 -6.78 -5.51 -3.08
N ALA A 37 -6.12 -5.81 -1.95
CA ALA A 37 -6.64 -5.50 -0.62
C ALA A 37 -6.80 -3.99 -0.40
N ALA A 38 -5.81 -3.20 -0.84
CA ALA A 38 -5.86 -1.75 -0.76
C ALA A 38 -7.00 -1.15 -1.60
N TRP A 39 -7.23 -1.64 -2.83
CA TRP A 39 -8.34 -1.19 -3.67
C TRP A 39 -9.71 -1.56 -3.09
N ASN A 40 -9.84 -2.74 -2.48
CA ASN A 40 -11.07 -3.12 -1.77
C ASN A 40 -11.35 -2.19 -0.57
N LEU A 41 -10.32 -1.90 0.24
CA LEU A 41 -10.45 -1.10 1.46
C LEU A 41 -10.60 0.41 1.20
N ALA A 42 -9.75 0.96 0.34
CA ALA A 42 -9.65 2.42 0.13
C ALA A 42 -10.65 2.94 -0.91
N ASN A 43 -10.99 2.13 -1.92
CA ASN A 43 -11.87 2.53 -3.02
C ASN A 43 -13.24 1.83 -2.97
N GLY A 44 -13.46 0.89 -2.05
CA GLY A 44 -14.72 0.14 -1.93
C GLY A 44 -14.99 -0.85 -3.06
N MET A 45 -13.97 -1.19 -3.86
CA MET A 45 -14.15 -2.10 -5.00
C MET A 45 -14.48 -3.51 -4.52
N SER A 46 -15.57 -4.08 -5.02
CA SER A 46 -15.99 -5.44 -4.66
C SER A 46 -15.00 -6.49 -5.18
N TRP A 47 -15.00 -7.66 -4.53
CA TRP A 47 -14.17 -8.78 -4.97
C TRP A 47 -14.55 -9.27 -6.37
N GLN A 48 -15.83 -9.17 -6.75
CA GLN A 48 -16.28 -9.48 -8.10
C GLN A 48 -15.70 -8.51 -9.13
N GLU A 49 -15.72 -7.20 -8.85
CA GLU A 49 -15.12 -6.19 -9.74
C GLU A 49 -13.61 -6.40 -9.89
N LEU A 50 -12.91 -6.68 -8.79
CA LEU A 50 -11.48 -6.98 -8.81
C LEU A 50 -11.16 -8.25 -9.61
N ALA A 51 -11.99 -9.30 -9.52
CA ALA A 51 -11.85 -10.51 -10.31
C ALA A 51 -12.08 -10.28 -11.81
N GLY A 52 -12.96 -9.34 -12.15
CA GLY A 52 -13.24 -8.93 -13.52
C GLY A 52 -12.22 -7.94 -14.10
N LYS A 53 -11.30 -7.42 -13.31
CA LYS A 53 -10.40 -6.34 -13.75
C LYS A 53 -9.29 -6.87 -14.64
N ASN A 54 -9.14 -6.25 -15.81
CA ASN A 54 -8.06 -6.53 -16.74
C ASN A 54 -6.90 -5.55 -16.52
N ARG A 55 -5.67 -6.05 -16.60
CA ARG A 55 -4.44 -5.26 -16.67
C ARG A 55 -4.14 -4.85 -18.09
N VAL A 56 -4.39 -5.75 -19.03
CA VAL A 56 -4.21 -5.53 -20.46
C VAL A 56 -5.48 -5.99 -21.16
N GLU A 57 -6.02 -5.13 -22.00
CA GLU A 57 -7.13 -5.46 -22.89
C GLU A 57 -6.61 -5.38 -24.33
N SER A 58 -6.63 -6.50 -25.04
CA SER A 58 -6.19 -6.57 -26.43
C SER A 58 -7.25 -7.27 -27.25
N LYS A 59 -7.66 -6.62 -28.35
CA LYS A 59 -8.62 -7.19 -29.31
C LYS A 59 -8.12 -8.48 -29.94
N TYR A 60 -6.81 -8.69 -30.03
CA TYR A 60 -6.19 -9.82 -30.74
C TYR A 60 -5.55 -10.86 -29.82
N LEU A 61 -5.02 -10.45 -28.67
CA LEU A 61 -4.30 -11.35 -27.74
C LEU A 61 -5.17 -11.80 -26.56
N GLY A 62 -6.39 -11.29 -26.46
CA GLY A 62 -7.27 -11.51 -25.31
C GLY A 62 -6.93 -10.62 -24.12
N ASN A 63 -7.63 -10.86 -23.02
CA ASN A 63 -7.54 -10.05 -21.80
C ASN A 63 -6.63 -10.71 -20.77
N GLN A 64 -5.65 -9.95 -20.26
CA GLN A 64 -4.85 -10.37 -19.12
C GLN A 64 -5.47 -9.82 -17.84
N ARG A 65 -5.87 -10.70 -16.93
CA ARG A 65 -6.43 -10.31 -15.63
C ARG A 65 -5.39 -9.58 -14.77
N PHE A 66 -5.86 -8.61 -14.00
CA PHE A 66 -5.01 -7.85 -13.08
C PHE A 66 -4.55 -8.70 -11.90
N PHE A 67 -5.43 -9.57 -11.43
CA PHE A 67 -5.22 -10.50 -10.33
C PHE A 67 -5.64 -11.90 -10.73
N SER A 68 -4.85 -12.89 -10.32
CA SER A 68 -5.21 -14.30 -10.33
C SER A 68 -6.17 -14.63 -9.18
N ARG A 69 -6.83 -15.80 -9.26
CA ARG A 69 -7.71 -16.28 -8.18
C ARG A 69 -6.98 -16.46 -6.85
N GLN A 70 -5.72 -16.92 -6.89
CA GLN A 70 -4.90 -17.11 -5.70
C GLN A 70 -4.54 -15.77 -5.05
N GLU A 71 -4.18 -14.77 -5.85
CA GLU A 71 -3.86 -13.43 -5.35
C GLU A 71 -5.07 -12.76 -4.70
N LEU A 72 -6.28 -12.96 -5.26
CA LEU A 72 -7.53 -12.44 -4.69
C LEU A 72 -7.88 -13.16 -3.38
N ALA A 73 -7.74 -14.49 -3.32
CA ALA A 73 -7.96 -15.24 -2.09
C ALA A 73 -7.02 -14.79 -0.97
N LEU A 74 -5.75 -14.54 -1.30
CA LEU A 74 -4.80 -13.96 -0.36
C LEU A 74 -5.18 -12.53 0.02
N ALA A 75 -5.61 -11.69 -0.92
CA ALA A 75 -6.07 -10.33 -0.64
C ALA A 75 -7.23 -10.28 0.36
N VAL A 76 -8.20 -11.20 0.26
CA VAL A 76 -9.30 -11.32 1.24
C VAL A 76 -8.75 -11.60 2.64
N ARG A 77 -7.77 -12.51 2.77
CA ARG A 77 -7.13 -12.82 4.06
C ARG A 77 -6.36 -11.63 4.61
N ILE A 78 -5.64 -10.91 3.75
CA ILE A 78 -4.93 -9.68 4.09
C ILE A 78 -5.88 -8.61 4.61
N THR A 79 -7.03 -8.40 3.96
CA THR A 79 -8.05 -7.44 4.42
C THR A 79 -8.58 -7.80 5.81
N GLY A 80 -8.80 -9.09 6.08
CA GLY A 80 -9.19 -9.59 7.40
C GLY A 80 -8.12 -9.33 8.46
N GLU A 81 -6.88 -9.69 8.17
CA GLU A 81 -5.74 -9.49 9.07
C GLU A 81 -5.48 -8.00 9.35
N ALA A 82 -5.49 -7.16 8.32
CA ALA A 82 -5.38 -5.72 8.45
C ALA A 82 -6.49 -5.14 9.34
N THR A 83 -7.71 -5.65 9.22
CA THR A 83 -8.84 -5.24 10.07
C THR A 83 -8.62 -5.63 11.53
N THR A 84 -8.10 -6.83 11.79
CA THR A 84 -7.76 -7.29 13.14
C THR A 84 -6.62 -6.46 13.74
N ARG A 85 -5.52 -6.26 13.00
CA ARG A 85 -4.38 -5.44 13.44
C ARG A 85 -4.77 -3.99 13.69
N ALA A 86 -5.62 -3.42 12.82
CA ALA A 86 -6.13 -2.07 12.99
C ALA A 86 -6.95 -1.89 14.27
N LYS A 87 -7.77 -2.89 14.65
CA LYS A 87 -8.53 -2.88 15.91
C LYS A 87 -7.63 -2.99 17.15
N ASN A 88 -6.56 -3.78 17.06
CA ASN A 88 -5.63 -4.03 18.16
C ASN A 88 -4.57 -2.92 18.31
N SER A 89 -4.37 -2.11 17.27
CA SER A 89 -3.44 -1.00 17.28
C SER A 89 -4.06 0.19 18.01
N LYS A 90 -3.47 0.59 19.14
CA LYS A 90 -3.70 1.94 19.69
C LYS A 90 -3.21 2.95 18.64
N PRO A 91 -3.88 4.12 18.48
CA PRO A 91 -3.45 5.11 17.49
C PRO A 91 -1.99 5.46 17.76
N ALA A 92 -1.11 5.09 16.82
CA ALA A 92 0.30 5.38 16.92
C ALA A 92 0.46 6.89 16.81
N VAL A 93 0.84 7.49 17.94
CA VAL A 93 1.36 8.85 18.05
C VAL A 93 2.41 9.07 16.96
N GLU A 94 2.35 10.25 16.37
CA GLU A 94 3.24 10.80 15.36
C GLU A 94 4.70 10.35 15.59
N SER A 95 5.30 9.72 14.57
CA SER A 95 6.71 9.37 14.60
C SER A 95 7.54 10.66 14.50
N PRO A 96 8.32 11.04 15.54
CA PRO A 96 9.23 12.17 15.49
C PRO A 96 10.46 11.74 14.69
N GLY A 97 10.41 11.94 13.38
CA GLY A 97 11.45 11.51 12.45
C GLY A 97 11.72 12.54 11.38
N GLU A 98 11.82 13.81 11.78
CA GLU A 98 12.40 14.87 10.94
C GLU A 98 13.89 14.96 11.25
N THR A 99 14.73 14.59 10.28
CA THR A 99 16.08 15.16 10.20
C THR A 99 16.19 15.85 8.84
N PRO A 100 16.33 17.19 8.78
CA PRO A 100 16.67 17.86 7.53
C PRO A 100 18.07 17.40 7.14
N TYR A 101 18.22 16.94 5.90
CA TYR A 101 19.51 16.61 5.32
C TYR A 101 20.47 17.80 5.48
N ARG A 102 21.44 17.66 6.38
CA ARG A 102 22.55 18.57 6.59
C ARG A 102 23.56 18.35 5.46
N THR A 103 23.45 19.10 4.38
CA THR A 103 24.48 19.14 3.33
C THR A 103 25.54 20.19 3.67
N GLY A 104 26.66 19.73 4.23
CA GLY A 104 28.02 20.26 4.01
C GLY A 104 28.41 21.61 4.61
N GLN A 105 29.10 21.59 5.75
CA GLN A 105 30.18 22.56 6.05
C GLN A 105 31.53 21.89 5.75
N SER A 106 32.35 22.48 4.88
CA SER A 106 33.83 22.52 4.97
C SER A 106 34.36 23.50 3.91
N GLN A 107 34.69 24.73 4.30
CA GLN A 107 36.07 25.24 4.48
C GLN A 107 36.81 25.56 3.17
N ALA A 108 37.07 26.84 2.95
CA ALA A 108 38.27 27.33 2.26
C ALA A 108 38.66 28.67 2.91
N GLY A 109 39.66 28.61 3.79
CA GLY A 109 40.49 29.75 4.16
C GLY A 109 41.77 29.69 3.33
N GLY A 110 42.24 30.85 2.89
CA GLY A 110 43.44 31.06 2.08
C GLY A 110 43.40 32.45 1.47
#